data_AF-A0A2W2AZQ4-F1
#
_entry.id   AF-A0A2W2AZQ4-F1
#
_cell.length_a   1.000
_cell.length_b   1.000
_cell.length_c   1.000
_cell.angle_alpha   90.00
_cell.angle_beta   90.00
_cell.angle_gamma   90.00
#
_symmetry.space_group_name_H-M   'P 1'
#
loop_
_entity.id
_entity.type
_entity.pdbx_description
1 polymer ?
#
loop_
_entity_poly.entity_id
_entity_poly.type
_entity_poly.pdbx_seq_one_letter_code
_entity_poly.pdbx_strand_id
1 'polypeptide(L)'
;MSKITKGRIIITKNIPDNLELAKKIYDKHIIDSSDSLLNNLEDITWNEIGPLIDQCMQLHKKAEELKRQMEEAYRQRDLAYPKISEAIQASKLYLKGRFARNPKKLGEWGFNVDDTPKYKRKTSDV
;
A
#
# COMPACT_ATOMS: atom_id res chain seq x y z
N MET A 1 -15.40 1.55 -52.40
CA MET A 1 -14.68 0.47 -51.69
C MET A 1 -14.13 1.03 -50.38
N SER A 2 -14.70 0.63 -49.26
CA SER A 2 -14.31 1.11 -47.93
C SER A 2 -12.93 0.56 -47.58
N LYS A 3 -11.97 1.43 -47.22
CA LYS A 3 -10.64 1.00 -46.79
C LYS A 3 -10.79 0.20 -45.50
N ILE A 4 -10.53 -1.10 -45.56
CA ILE A 4 -10.46 -1.96 -44.38
C ILE A 4 -9.14 -1.63 -43.67
N THR A 5 -9.19 -0.72 -42.72
CA THR A 5 -8.06 -0.48 -41.82
C THR A 5 -7.98 -1.66 -40.86
N LYS A 6 -6.81 -2.31 -40.76
CA LYS A 6 -6.52 -3.28 -39.67
C LYS A 6 -6.41 -2.49 -38.36
N GLY A 7 -7.54 -2.04 -37.83
CA GLY A 7 -7.61 -1.26 -36.60
C GLY A 7 -6.97 -2.06 -35.47
N ARG A 8 -5.96 -1.48 -34.81
CA ARG A 8 -5.40 -2.07 -33.60
C ARG A 8 -6.32 -1.75 -32.44
N ILE A 9 -6.73 -2.79 -31.71
CA ILE A 9 -7.48 -2.64 -30.46
C ILE A 9 -6.46 -2.46 -29.35
N ILE A 10 -6.53 -1.34 -28.63
CA ILE A 10 -5.66 -1.04 -27.50
C ILE A 10 -6.46 -1.32 -26.24
N ILE A 11 -6.01 -2.29 -25.45
CA ILE A 11 -6.50 -2.53 -24.09
C ILE A 11 -5.49 -1.89 -23.14
N THR A 12 -5.95 -1.00 -22.29
CA THR A 12 -5.11 -0.28 -21.33
C THR A 12 -4.63 -1.21 -20.21
N LYS A 13 -3.57 -0.82 -19.49
CA LYS A 13 -3.14 -1.50 -18.25
C LYS A 13 -3.77 -0.89 -17.00
N ASN A 14 -4.43 0.26 -17.14
CA ASN A 14 -5.10 0.96 -16.07
C ASN A 14 -6.40 0.20 -15.71
N ILE A 15 -6.57 -0.08 -14.42
CA ILE A 15 -7.71 -0.86 -13.91
C ILE A 15 -9.03 -0.07 -14.10
N PRO A 16 -9.16 1.19 -13.66
CA PRO A 16 -10.33 2.02 -13.97
C PRO A 16 -10.74 2.02 -15.45
N ASP A 17 -9.79 2.27 -16.35
CA ASP A 17 -10.07 2.36 -17.79
C ASP A 17 -10.58 1.02 -18.35
N ASN A 18 -10.00 -0.11 -17.88
CA ASN A 18 -10.45 -1.44 -18.26
C ASN A 18 -11.83 -1.78 -17.69
N LEU A 19 -12.14 -1.36 -16.47
CA LEU A 19 -13.47 -1.55 -15.88
C LEU A 19 -14.53 -0.67 -16.58
N GLU A 20 -14.17 0.54 -17.01
CA GLU A 20 -15.06 1.38 -17.81
C GLU A 20 -15.34 0.75 -19.19
N LEU A 21 -14.29 0.23 -19.84
CA LEU A 21 -14.44 -0.52 -21.09
C LEU A 21 -15.32 -1.76 -20.90
N ALA A 22 -15.10 -2.54 -19.84
CA ALA A 22 -15.91 -3.71 -19.52
C ALA A 22 -17.37 -3.33 -19.30
N LYS A 23 -17.64 -2.22 -18.60
CA LYS A 23 -19.00 -1.70 -18.41
C LYS A 23 -19.68 -1.37 -19.73
N LYS A 24 -19.00 -0.67 -20.63
CA LYS A 24 -19.53 -0.34 -21.97
C LYS A 24 -19.85 -1.60 -22.79
N ILE A 25 -18.98 -2.61 -22.72
CA ILE A 25 -19.19 -3.89 -23.41
C ILE A 25 -20.42 -4.60 -22.82
N TYR A 26 -20.53 -4.65 -21.50
CA TYR A 26 -21.67 -5.26 -20.81
C TYR A 26 -22.98 -4.52 -21.09
N ASP A 27 -22.99 -3.19 -21.05
CA ASP A 27 -24.18 -2.39 -21.37
C ASP A 27 -24.65 -2.67 -22.80
N LYS A 28 -23.72 -2.77 -23.76
CA LYS A 28 -24.04 -3.14 -25.14
C LYS A 28 -24.56 -4.57 -25.24
N HIS A 29 -23.99 -5.51 -24.49
CA HIS A 29 -24.47 -6.89 -24.40
C HIS A 29 -25.92 -6.96 -23.91
N ILE A 30 -26.26 -6.20 -22.87
CA ILE A 30 -27.63 -6.13 -22.33
C ILE A 30 -28.60 -5.50 -23.33
N ILE A 31 -28.18 -4.45 -24.05
CA ILE A 31 -28.99 -3.83 -25.11
C ILE A 31 -29.28 -4.83 -26.25
N ASP A 32 -28.28 -5.61 -26.65
CA ASP A 32 -28.42 -6.57 -27.75
C ASP A 32 -29.07 -7.89 -27.30
N SER A 33 -29.12 -8.17 -25.99
CA SER A 33 -29.78 -9.33 -25.37
C SER A 33 -29.48 -10.65 -26.10
N SER A 34 -30.49 -11.27 -26.73
CA SER A 34 -30.35 -12.55 -27.45
C SER A 34 -29.51 -12.42 -28.72
N ASP A 35 -29.47 -11.25 -29.33
CA ASP A 35 -28.75 -10.97 -30.57
C ASP A 35 -27.28 -10.61 -30.29
N SER A 36 -26.88 -10.55 -29.02
CA SER A 36 -25.51 -10.25 -28.66
C SER A 36 -24.57 -11.35 -29.15
N LEU A 37 -23.63 -10.98 -30.02
CA LEU A 37 -22.58 -11.89 -30.52
C LEU A 37 -21.72 -12.50 -29.41
N LEU A 38 -21.69 -11.85 -28.24
CA LEU A 38 -20.94 -12.29 -27.06
C LEU A 38 -21.56 -13.53 -26.39
N ASN A 39 -22.80 -13.90 -26.73
CA ASN A 39 -23.40 -15.17 -26.31
C ASN A 39 -22.67 -16.39 -26.89
N ASN A 40 -21.87 -16.21 -27.96
CA ASN A 40 -21.07 -17.26 -28.58
C ASN A 40 -19.69 -17.45 -27.93
N LEU A 41 -19.35 -16.67 -26.88
CA LEU A 41 -18.11 -16.88 -26.16
C LEU A 41 -18.17 -18.19 -25.39
N GLU A 42 -17.23 -19.08 -25.66
CA GLU A 42 -17.03 -20.30 -24.88
C GLU A 42 -16.40 -19.92 -23.53
N ASP A 43 -16.86 -20.56 -22.45
CA ASP A 43 -16.38 -20.43 -21.06
C ASP A 43 -16.59 -19.09 -20.34
N ILE A 44 -17.08 -18.04 -21.00
CA ILE A 44 -17.25 -16.70 -20.40
C ILE A 44 -18.69 -16.21 -20.52
N THR A 45 -19.36 -16.06 -19.37
CA THR A 45 -20.74 -15.57 -19.31
C THR A 45 -20.80 -14.13 -18.83
N TRP A 46 -21.13 -13.19 -19.73
CA TRP A 46 -21.23 -11.77 -19.40
C TRP A 46 -22.33 -11.46 -18.38
N ASN A 47 -23.37 -12.28 -18.29
CA ASN A 47 -24.40 -12.16 -17.24
C ASN A 47 -23.85 -12.42 -15.83
N GLU A 48 -22.77 -13.19 -15.70
CA GLU A 48 -22.10 -13.47 -14.41
C GLU A 48 -21.03 -12.41 -14.11
N ILE A 49 -20.30 -11.97 -15.14
CA ILE A 49 -19.19 -11.02 -15.00
C ILE A 49 -19.69 -9.58 -14.83
N GLY A 50 -20.76 -9.19 -15.54
CA GLY A 50 -21.31 -7.84 -15.54
C GLY A 50 -21.55 -7.27 -14.13
N PRO A 51 -22.24 -8.01 -13.23
CA PRO A 51 -22.43 -7.58 -11.85
C PRO A 51 -21.13 -7.35 -11.05
N LEU A 52 -20.04 -8.05 -11.39
CA LEU A 52 -18.76 -7.92 -10.70
C LEU A 52 -18.01 -6.63 -11.06
N ILE A 53 -18.35 -5.98 -12.18
CA ILE A 53 -17.67 -4.76 -12.66
C ILE A 53 -17.83 -3.62 -11.65
N ASP A 54 -19.07 -3.36 -11.22
CA ASP A 54 -19.35 -2.28 -10.27
C ASP A 54 -18.76 -2.61 -8.88
N GLN A 55 -18.79 -3.87 -8.46
CA GLN A 55 -18.12 -4.31 -7.23
C GLN A 55 -16.60 -4.08 -7.29
N CYS A 56 -15.95 -4.45 -8.40
CA CYS A 56 -14.52 -4.25 -8.59
C CYS A 56 -14.15 -2.75 -8.59
N MET A 57 -14.97 -1.91 -9.24
CA MET A 57 -14.80 -0.46 -9.24
C MET A 57 -14.91 0.14 -7.84
N GLN A 58 -15.89 -0.31 -7.04
CA GLN A 58 -16.03 0.13 -5.65
C GLN A 58 -14.83 -0.28 -4.79
N LEU A 59 -14.35 -1.52 -4.94
CA LEU A 59 -13.17 -2.00 -4.23
C LEU A 59 -11.91 -1.21 -4.62
N HIS A 60 -11.74 -0.91 -5.91
CA HIS A 60 -10.63 -0.07 -6.37
C HIS A 60 -10.66 1.33 -5.74
N LYS A 61 -11.81 2.01 -5.76
CA LYS A 61 -11.97 3.32 -5.11
C LYS A 61 -11.67 3.27 -3.61
N LYS A 62 -12.14 2.24 -2.93
CA LYS A 62 -11.87 2.02 -1.50
C LYS A 62 -10.38 1.81 -1.24
N ALA A 63 -9.69 1.06 -2.10
CA ALA A 63 -8.25 0.83 -1.97
C ALA A 63 -7.44 2.13 -2.13
N GLU A 64 -7.77 2.95 -3.13
CA GLU A 64 -7.12 4.25 -3.33
C GLU A 64 -7.36 5.21 -2.16
N GLU A 65 -8.58 5.23 -1.61
CA GLU A 65 -8.88 6.05 -0.44
C GLU A 65 -8.11 5.58 0.81
N LEU A 66 -8.06 4.26 1.06
CA LEU A 66 -7.29 3.70 2.17
C LEU A 66 -5.78 3.99 2.02
N LYS A 67 -5.26 3.92 0.79
CA LYS A 67 -3.88 4.29 0.49
C LYS A 67 -3.62 5.77 0.82
N ARG A 68 -4.53 6.66 0.43
CA ARG A 68 -4.44 8.10 0.75
C ARG A 68 -4.45 8.34 2.26
N GLN A 69 -5.34 7.67 2.98
CA GLN A 69 -5.41 7.77 4.45
C GLN A 69 -4.14 7.24 5.13
N MET A 70 -3.60 6.13 4.64
CA MET A 70 -2.34 5.56 5.13
C MET A 70 -1.17 6.54 4.92
N GLU A 71 -1.04 7.12 3.72
CA GLU A 71 0.01 8.10 3.41
C GLU A 71 -0.10 9.34 4.31
N GLU A 72 -1.31 9.84 4.55
CA GLU A 72 -1.54 10.97 5.45
C GLU A 72 -1.16 10.64 6.90
N ALA A 73 -1.54 9.47 7.39
CA ALA A 73 -1.16 9.04 8.74
C ALA A 73 0.36 8.93 8.89
N TYR A 74 1.07 8.42 7.88
CA TYR A 74 2.53 8.40 7.87
C TYR A 74 3.14 9.81 7.88
N ARG A 75 2.62 10.74 7.08
CA ARG A 75 3.07 12.14 7.09
C ARG A 75 2.91 12.80 8.46
N GLN A 76 1.76 12.62 9.10
CA GLN A 76 1.50 13.17 10.44
C GLN A 76 2.42 12.58 11.49
N ARG A 77 2.65 11.26 11.46
CA ARG A 77 3.62 10.59 12.33
C ARG A 77 5.02 11.16 12.13
N ASP A 78 5.47 11.28 10.88
CA ASP A 78 6.83 11.71 10.55
C ASP A 78 7.08 13.18 10.90
N LEU A 79 6.02 14.01 10.89
CA LEU A 79 6.08 15.37 11.40
C LEU A 79 6.21 15.43 12.93
N ALA A 80 5.52 14.55 13.66
CA ALA A 80 5.49 14.55 15.12
C ALA A 80 6.70 13.84 15.76
N TYR A 81 7.15 12.75 15.15
CA TYR A 81 8.15 11.84 15.71
C TYR A 81 9.51 12.50 16.03
N PRO A 82 10.05 13.44 15.24
CA PRO A 82 11.34 14.08 15.55
C PRO A 82 11.37 14.74 16.93
N LYS A 83 10.30 15.43 17.33
CA LYS A 83 10.19 16.08 18.65
C LYS A 83 10.16 15.04 19.78
N ILE A 84 9.46 13.94 19.57
CA ILE A 84 9.41 12.83 20.54
C ILE A 84 10.79 12.18 20.67
N SER A 85 11.45 11.90 19.55
CA SER A 85 12.80 11.31 19.50
C SER A 85 13.83 12.21 20.20
N GLU A 86 13.77 13.51 19.96
CA GLU A 86 14.62 14.50 20.63
C GLU A 86 14.38 14.50 22.16
N ALA A 87 13.13 14.50 22.60
CA ALA A 87 12.78 14.43 24.01
C ALA A 87 13.30 13.14 24.68
N ILE A 88 13.17 11.99 24.02
CA ILE A 88 13.71 10.71 24.50
C ILE A 88 15.23 10.78 24.64
N GLN A 89 15.92 11.31 23.62
CA GLN A 89 17.38 11.42 23.62
C GLN A 89 17.89 12.40 24.69
N ALA A 90 17.23 13.56 24.85
CA ALA A 90 17.54 14.52 25.90
C ALA A 90 17.34 13.90 27.30
N SER A 91 16.22 13.19 27.50
CA SER A 91 15.92 12.48 28.74
C SER A 91 16.99 11.43 29.07
N LYS A 92 17.38 10.62 28.07
CA LYS A 92 18.46 9.64 28.21
C LYS A 92 19.77 10.29 28.65
N LEU A 93 20.18 11.37 28.00
CA LEU A 93 21.43 12.06 28.32
C LEU A 93 21.41 12.62 29.74
N TYR A 94 20.30 13.27 30.12
CA TYR A 94 20.12 13.81 31.47
C TYR A 94 20.18 12.72 32.54
N LEU A 95 19.40 11.65 32.39
CA LEU A 95 19.34 10.54 33.35
C LEU A 95 20.69 9.80 33.44
N LYS A 96 21.37 9.61 32.32
CA LYS A 96 22.72 9.03 32.30
C LYS A 96 23.72 9.89 33.08
N GLY A 97 23.66 11.21 32.95
CA GLY A 97 24.46 12.14 33.75
C GLY A 97 24.14 12.05 35.24
N ARG A 98 22.84 12.02 35.59
CA ARG A 98 22.37 11.93 36.98
C ARG A 98 22.73 10.61 37.67
N PHE A 99 22.62 9.50 36.95
CA PHE A 99 22.87 8.14 37.46
C PHE A 99 24.19 7.55 36.96
N ALA A 100 25.21 8.38 36.72
CA ALA A 100 26.49 7.95 36.15
C ALA A 100 27.15 6.77 36.90
N ARG A 101 26.95 6.67 38.22
CA ARG A 101 27.49 5.59 39.08
C ARG A 101 26.62 4.33 39.12
N ASN A 102 25.36 4.41 38.68
CA ASN A 102 24.43 3.28 38.67
C ASN A 102 23.48 3.35 37.45
N PRO A 103 23.95 3.01 36.25
CA PRO A 103 23.17 3.09 35.02
C PRO A 103 21.92 2.21 35.00
N LYS A 104 21.85 1.14 35.82
CA LYS A 104 20.67 0.27 35.95
C LYS A 104 19.40 1.02 36.34
N LYS A 105 19.55 2.16 37.03
CA LYS A 105 18.41 3.04 37.38
C LYS A 105 17.69 3.62 36.17
N LEU A 106 18.32 3.65 34.99
CA LEU A 106 17.62 4.07 33.76
C LEU A 106 16.54 3.04 33.35
N GLY A 107 16.64 1.79 33.80
CA GLY A 107 15.61 0.77 33.61
C GLY A 107 14.28 1.11 34.27
N GLU A 108 14.29 1.82 35.40
CA GLU A 108 13.08 2.32 36.07
C GLU A 108 12.29 3.31 35.20
N TRP A 109 12.96 3.91 34.19
CA TRP A 109 12.38 4.85 33.22
C TRP A 109 12.05 4.18 31.88
N GLY A 110 12.12 2.85 31.80
CA GLY A 110 11.81 2.08 30.59
C GLY A 110 12.96 1.97 29.58
N PHE A 111 14.17 2.46 29.89
CA PHE A 111 15.33 2.21 29.04
C PHE A 111 15.84 0.78 29.24
N ASN A 112 16.08 0.06 28.14
CA ASN A 112 16.81 -1.20 28.22
C ASN A 112 18.30 -0.94 28.44
N VAL A 113 18.84 -1.41 29.57
CA VAL A 113 20.25 -1.24 29.97
C VAL A 113 20.98 -2.57 29.79
N ASP A 114 21.86 -2.62 28.80
CA ASP A 114 22.72 -3.79 28.54
C ASP A 114 24.03 -3.66 29.34
N ASP A 115 24.23 -4.55 30.30
CA ASP A 115 25.43 -4.65 31.15
C ASP A 115 26.42 -5.72 30.66
N THR A 116 26.22 -6.31 29.48
CA THR A 116 27.10 -7.36 28.96
C THR A 116 28.51 -6.79 28.73
N PRO A 117 29.57 -7.41 29.29
CA PRO A 117 30.94 -6.97 29.06
C PRO A 117 31.26 -7.00 27.56
N LYS A 118 31.60 -5.85 26.98
CA LYS A 118 32.04 -5.80 25.57
C LYS A 118 33.39 -6.48 25.45
N TYR A 119 33.41 -7.68 24.88
CA TYR A 119 34.64 -8.38 24.54
C TYR A 119 35.48 -7.54 23.57
N LYS A 120 36.68 -7.11 23.99
CA LYS A 120 37.64 -6.46 23.09
C LYS A 120 38.12 -7.51 22.08
N ARG A 121 37.73 -7.37 20.80
CA ARG A 121 38.38 -8.13 19.73
C ARG A 121 39.86 -7.75 19.72
N LYS A 122 40.74 -8.74 19.90
CA LYS A 122 42.17 -8.57 19.59
C LYS A 122 42.24 -8.28 18.09
N THR A 123 42.68 -7.09 17.74
CA THR A 123 43.22 -6.82 16.40
C THR A 123 44.42 -7.74 16.24
N SER A 124 44.25 -8.79 15.44
CA SER A 124 45.37 -9.58 14.94
C SER A 124 46.14 -8.68 13.97
N ASP A 125 47.34 -8.26 14.36
CA ASP A 125 48.30 -7.67 13.45
C ASP A 125 48.58 -8.70 12.34
N VAL A 126 48.30 -8.30 11.10
CA VAL A 126 48.69 -9.01 9.87
C VAL A 126 49.99 -8.40 9.37
#